data_AF-B8HRC1-F1
#
_entry.id   AF-B8HRC1-F1
#
_cell.length_a   1.000
_cell.length_b   1.000
_cell.length_c   1.000
_cell.angle_alpha   90.00
_cell.angle_beta   90.00
_cell.angle_gamma   90.00
#
_symmetry.space_group_name_H-M   'P 1'
#
loop_
_entity.id
_entity.type
_entity.pdbx_description
1 polymer ?
#
loop_
_entity_poly.entity_id
_entity_poly.type
_entity_poly.pdbx_seq_one_letter_code
_entity_poly.pdbx_strand_id
1 'polypeptide(L)' 'MVIWVNEQVDPMGLIYACIACVDERQAQECHESFKQNLTKEQCNAGWQVILRTVDSWDDVPPTALKLS' A
#
# COMPACT_ATOMS: atom_id res chain seq x y z
N MET A 1 0.67 2.52 18.12
CA MET A 1 -0.54 2.99 17.43
C MET A 1 -0.60 2.21 16.16
N VAL A 2 -1.72 1.60 15.77
CA VAL A 2 -1.74 0.82 14.52
C VAL A 2 -1.75 1.79 13.35
N ILE A 3 -0.70 1.73 12.53
CA ILE A 3 -0.61 2.44 11.26
C ILE A 3 -0.67 1.38 10.17
N TRP A 4 -1.62 1.52 9.27
CA TRP A 4 -1.78 0.69 8.10
C TRP A 4 -0.95 1.25 6.96
N VAL A 5 -0.22 0.38 6.27
CA VAL A 5 0.60 0.74 5.11
C VAL A 5 0.13 -0.09 3.93
N ASN A 6 -0.34 0.59 2.89
CA ASN A 6 -0.73 0.04 1.60
C ASN A 6 0.36 0.30 0.59
N GLU A 7 0.92 -0.76 0.01
CA GLU A 7 2.00 -0.69 -0.97
C GLU A 7 1.56 -1.34 -2.28
N GLN A 8 1.81 -0.67 -3.40
CA GLN A 8 1.78 -1.26 -4.72
C GLN A 8 3.22 -1.50 -5.17
N VAL A 9 3.57 -2.77 -5.36
CA VAL A 9 4.94 -3.22 -5.59
C VAL A 9 5.03 -3.88 -6.95
N ASP A 10 6.07 -3.54 -7.70
CA ASP A 10 6.36 -4.20 -8.97
C ASP A 10 7.04 -5.57 -8.75
N PRO A 11 7.24 -6.37 -9.82
CA PRO A 11 7.84 -7.70 -9.70
C PRO A 11 9.30 -7.68 -9.24
N MET A 12 9.99 -6.54 -9.34
CA MET A 12 11.38 -6.34 -8.92
C MET A 12 11.48 -5.83 -7.48
N GLY A 13 10.35 -5.61 -6.81
CA GLY A 13 10.29 -5.14 -5.42
C GLY A 13 10.27 -3.61 -5.28
N LEU A 14 10.09 -2.86 -6.37
CA LEU A 14 9.98 -1.40 -6.30
C LEU A 14 8.58 -0.99 -5.85
N ILE A 15 8.52 -0.12 -4.84
CA ILE A 15 7.27 0.48 -4.37
C ILE A 15 6.91 1.65 -5.29
N TYR A 16 5.83 1.51 -6.05
CA TYR A 16 5.33 2.52 -6.98
C TYR A 16 4.33 3.48 -6.34
N ALA A 17 3.50 2.96 -5.44
CA ALA A 17 2.56 3.75 -4.66
C ALA A 17 2.58 3.24 -3.23
N CYS A 18 2.56 4.17 -2.28
CA CYS A 18 2.48 3.86 -0.87
C CYS A 18 1.55 4.85 -0.18
N ILE A 19 0.57 4.35 0.57
CA ILE A 19 -0.33 5.14 1.39
C ILE A 19 -0.26 4.60 2.82
N ALA A 20 -0.24 5.49 3.80
CA ALA A 20 -0.29 5.10 5.19
C ALA A 20 -1.34 5.91 5.96
N CYS A 21 -2.12 5.25 6.80
CA CYS A 21 -3.20 5.86 7.59
C CYS A 21 -3.44 5.07 8.88
N VAL A 22 -4.20 5.65 9.80
CA VAL A 22 -4.50 5.03 11.11
C VAL A 22 -5.94 4.49 11.19
N ASP A 23 -6.76 4.81 10.19
CA ASP A 23 -8.13 4.32 10.05
C ASP A 23 -8.13 3.01 9.26
N GLU A 24 -8.57 1.92 9.90
CA GLU A 24 -8.62 0.59 9.30
C GLU A 24 -9.55 0.53 8.09
N ARG A 25 -10.70 1.20 8.14
CA ARG A 25 -11.66 1.17 7.05
C ARG A 25 -11.07 1.85 5.81
N GLN A 26 -10.48 3.03 6.00
CA GLN A 26 -9.79 3.73 4.92
C GLN A 26 -8.63 2.88 4.37
N ALA A 27 -7.88 2.19 5.22
CA ALA A 27 -6.83 1.29 4.80
C ALA A 27 -7.34 0.16 3.89
N GLN A 28 -8.46 -0.48 4.25
CA GLN A 28 -9.09 -1.54 3.43
C GLN A 28 -9.65 -0.98 2.12
N GLU A 29 -10.29 0.19 2.14
CA GLU A 29 -10.80 0.86 0.93
C GLU A 29 -9.65 1.23 -0.03
N CYS A 30 -8.54 1.75 0.49
CA CYS A 30 -7.32 2.00 -0.28
C CYS A 30 -6.73 0.70 -0.86
N HIS A 31 -6.69 -0.38 -0.08
CA HIS A 31 -6.18 -1.67 -0.52
C HIS A 31 -6.95 -2.24 -1.71
N GLU A 32 -8.28 -2.22 -1.62
CA GLU A 32 -9.15 -2.69 -2.71
C GLU A 32 -9.05 -1.78 -3.93
N SER A 33 -8.94 -0.46 -3.75
CA SER A 33 -8.68 0.47 -4.85
C SER A 33 -7.36 0.15 -5.57
N PHE A 34 -6.28 -0.11 -4.84
CA PHE A 34 -5.01 -0.50 -5.45
C PHE A 34 -5.13 -1.81 -6.25
N LYS A 35 -5.84 -2.82 -5.73
CA LYS A 35 -6.06 -4.08 -6.45
C LYS A 35 -6.87 -3.86 -7.74
N GLN A 36 -7.93 -3.07 -7.67
CA GLN A 36 -8.82 -2.83 -8.81
C GLN A 36 -8.15 -1.97 -9.90
N ASN A 37 -7.19 -1.14 -9.52
CA ASN A 37 -6.45 -0.29 -10.46
C ASN A 37 -5.25 -1.00 -11.12
N LEU A 38 -4.90 -2.22 -10.71
CA LEU A 38 -3.90 -3.01 -11.44
C LEU A 38 -4.45 -3.42 -12.80
N THR A 39 -3.67 -3.16 -13.85
CA THR A 39 -4.01 -3.66 -15.19
C THR A 39 -3.75 -5.16 -15.29
N LYS A 40 -4.35 -5.81 -16.29
CA LYS A 40 -4.11 -7.24 -16.55
C LYS A 40 -2.63 -7.51 -16.80
N GLU A 41 -1.95 -6.61 -17.51
CA GLU A 41 -0.52 -6.70 -17.79
C GLU A 41 0.30 -6.62 -16.51
N GLN A 42 -0.03 -5.71 -15.59
CA GLN A 42 0.64 -5.60 -14.29
C GLN A 42 0.42 -6.86 -13.44
N CYS A 43 -0.81 -7.36 -13.36
CA CYS A 43 -1.10 -8.63 -12.67
C CYS A 43 -0.28 -9.79 -13.26
N ASN A 44 -0.25 -9.92 -14.59
CA ASN A 44 0.50 -10.98 -15.29
C ASN A 44 2.02 -10.84 -15.11
N ALA A 45 2.52 -9.62 -14.99
CA ALA A 45 3.93 -9.36 -14.73
C ALA A 45 4.33 -9.70 -13.28
N GLY A 46 3.36 -9.84 -12.36
CA GLY A 46 3.61 -10.18 -10.96
C GLY A 46 3.56 -8.98 -10.01
N TRP A 47 2.86 -7.90 -10.39
CA TRP A 47 2.62 -6.79 -9.48
C TRP A 47 1.78 -7.23 -8.27
N GLN A 48 2.07 -6.64 -7.11
CA GLN A 48 1.43 -6.99 -5.86
C GLN A 48 0.88 -5.75 -5.17
N VAL A 49 -0.22 -5.94 -4.45
CA VAL A 49 -0.73 -4.97 -3.48
C VAL A 49 -0.59 -5.58 -2.10
N ILE A 50 0.14 -4.92 -1.23
CA ILE A 50 0.45 -5.38 0.12
C ILE A 50 -0.23 -4.45 1.11
N LEU A 51 -0.94 -5.02 2.08
CA LEU A 51 -1.45 -4.32 3.26
C LEU A 51 -0.76 -4.90 4.49
N ARG A 52 -0.09 -4.06 5.25
CA ARG A 52 0.58 -4.43 6.51
C ARG A 52 0.33 -3.37 7.58
N THR A 53 0.60 -3.73 8.83
CA THR A 53 0.55 -2.81 9.96
C THR A 53 1.94 -2.55 10.52
N VAL A 54 2.15 -1.35 11.07
CA VAL A 54 3.33 -0.97 11.85
C VAL A 54 2.91 -0.20 13.08
N ASP A 55 3.79 -0.12 14.07
CA ASP A 55 3.54 0.54 15.35
C ASP A 55 4.08 1.97 15.43
N SER A 56 5.01 2.34 14.52
CA SER A 56 5.65 3.65 14.45
C SER A 56 5.62 4.23 13.04
N TRP A 57 5.51 5.57 12.95
CA TRP A 57 5.65 6.30 11.69
C TRP A 57 7.06 6.25 11.10
N ASP A 58 8.06 5.85 11.91
CA ASP A 58 9.44 5.62 11.46
C ASP A 58 9.57 4.33 10.62
N ASP A 59 8.63 3.39 10.78
CA ASP A 59 8.58 2.12 10.02
C ASP A 59 7.79 2.25 8.71
N VAL A 60 7.26 3.44 8.42
CA VAL A 60 6.53 3.76 7.20
C VAL A 60 7.51 4.28 6.15
N PRO A 61 7.46 3.80 4.89
CA PRO A 61 8.29 4.33 3.83
C PRO A 61 8.19 5.87 3.75
N PRO A 62 9.31 6.60 3.64
CA PRO A 62 9.29 8.07 3.65
C PRO A 62 8.56 8.66 2.43
N THR A 63 8.38 7.86 1.39
CA THR A 63 7.64 8.19 0.16
C THR A 63 6.14 7.98 0.29
N ALA A 64 5.65 7.44 1.41
CA ALA A 64 4.23 7.20 1.61
C ALA A 64 3.43 8.51 1.69
N LEU A 65 2.31 8.56 0.98
CA LEU A 65 1.28 9.56 1.25
C LEU A 65 0.61 9.24 2.59
N LYS A 66 0.77 10.12 3.56
CA LYS A 66 0.15 9.99 4.88
C LYS A 66 -1.23 10.61 4.85
N LEU A 67 -2.26 9.81 5.13
CA LEU A 67 -3.63 10.29 5.28
C LEU A 67 -3.94 10.48 6.77
N SER A 68 -4.59 11.59 7.06
CA SER A 68 -4.97 12.02 8.41
C SER A 68 -6.26 11.37 8.88
#